data_AF-A0A8X6PQ55-F1
#
_entry.id   AF-A0A8X6PQ55-F1
#
_cell.length_a   1.000
_cell.length_b   1.000
_cell.length_c   1.000
_cell.angle_alpha   90.00
_cell.angle_beta   90.00
_cell.angle_gamma   90.00
#
_symmetry.space_group_name_H-M   'P 1'
#
loop_
_entity.id
_entity.type
_entity.pdbx_description
1 polymer ?
#
loop_
_entity_poly.entity_id
_entity_poly.type
_entity_poly.pdbx_seq_one_letter_code
_entity_poly.pdbx_strand_id
1 'polypeptide(L)'
;MDNTCFLCDKSFSTASNLRRHRRLIHNVENKVSTCRQMKCNVCSEELVSMKALLDHVESAHNIAIEKETKKLDTYEAFKIWKEDVEKQTTALYVKNTGSKFNDMKKNNVLLLSSQWFL
;
A
#
# COMPACT_ATOMS: atom_id res chain seq x y z
N MET A 1 22.20 12.90 0.54
CA MET A 1 21.76 12.35 1.83
C MET A 1 22.82 11.36 2.28
N ASP A 2 23.55 11.71 3.33
CA ASP A 2 24.61 10.87 3.86
C ASP A 2 24.00 9.69 4.65
N ASN A 3 24.44 8.48 4.35
CA ASN A 3 24.02 7.25 5.02
C ASN A 3 25.09 6.77 6.00
N THR A 4 25.81 7.71 6.62
CA THR A 4 26.85 7.45 7.60
C THR A 4 26.31 7.54 9.03
N CYS A 5 26.77 6.63 9.88
CA CYS A 5 26.39 6.60 11.28
C CYS A 5 27.22 7.61 12.08
N PHE A 6 26.60 8.65 12.63
CA PHE A 6 27.31 9.66 13.44
C PHE A 6 27.88 9.12 14.78
N LEU A 7 27.58 7.87 15.15
CA LEU A 7 28.07 7.25 16.39
C LEU A 7 29.30 6.36 16.17
N CYS A 8 29.57 5.92 14.95
CA CYS A 8 30.70 5.05 14.65
C CYS A 8 31.27 5.19 13.24
N ASP A 9 30.87 6.25 12.52
CA ASP A 9 31.26 6.63 11.16
C ASP A 9 31.15 5.53 10.09
N LYS A 10 30.40 4.46 10.37
CA LYS A 10 30.09 3.42 9.38
C LYS A 10 29.12 3.96 8.34
N SER A 11 29.48 3.83 7.06
CA SER A 11 28.62 4.18 5.93
C SER A 11 27.83 2.99 5.40
N PHE A 12 26.60 3.25 4.94
CA PHE A 12 25.68 2.25 4.41
C PHE A 12 25.18 2.62 3.03
N SER A 13 24.83 1.61 2.21
CA SER A 13 24.28 1.82 0.87
C SER A 13 22.84 2.37 0.87
N THR A 14 22.12 2.24 1.98
CA THR A 14 20.73 2.72 2.11
C THR A 14 20.43 3.24 3.53
N ALA A 15 19.50 4.19 3.63
CA ALA A 15 19.02 4.73 4.91
C ALA A 15 18.36 3.67 5.80
N SER A 16 17.72 2.66 5.21
CA SER A 16 17.11 1.54 5.96
C SER A 16 18.17 0.66 6.63
N ASN A 17 19.30 0.43 5.96
CA ASN A 17 20.42 -0.30 6.55
C ASN A 17 21.07 0.48 7.70
N LEU A 18 21.28 1.78 7.53
CA LEU A 18 21.77 2.65 8.60
C LEU A 18 20.81 2.65 9.82
N ARG A 19 19.50 2.78 9.57
CA ARG A 19 18.48 2.75 10.63
C ARG A 19 18.52 1.44 11.43
N ARG A 20 18.60 0.30 10.74
CA ARG A 20 18.74 -1.02 11.36
C ARG A 20 20.03 -1.12 12.18
N HIS A 21 21.15 -0.66 11.63
CA HIS A 21 22.43 -0.64 12.33
C HIS A 21 22.35 0.17 13.62
N ARG A 22 21.80 1.40 13.58
CA ARG A 22 21.65 2.24 14.76
C ARG A 22 20.80 1.60 15.85
N ARG A 23 19.73 0.90 15.45
CA ARG A 23 18.87 0.16 16.40
C ARG A 23 19.62 -1.01 17.05
N LEU A 24 20.34 -1.82 16.27
CA LEU A 24 20.95 -3.05 16.77
C LEU A 24 22.27 -2.83 17.51
N ILE A 25 23.08 -1.85 17.08
CA ILE A 25 24.43 -1.64 17.60
C ILE A 25 24.47 -0.53 18.64
N HIS A 26 23.64 0.49 18.49
CA HIS A 26 23.66 1.68 19.35
C HIS A 26 22.39 1.83 20.20
N ASN A 27 21.45 0.87 20.10
CA ASN A 27 20.14 0.93 20.75
C ASN A 27 19.39 2.26 20.49
N VAL A 28 19.65 2.90 19.34
CA VAL A 28 18.99 4.14 18.96
C VAL A 28 17.72 3.80 18.22
N GLU A 29 16.61 3.98 18.90
CA GLU A 29 15.29 3.88 18.30
C GLU A 29 15.05 5.11 17.42
N ASN A 30 14.89 4.85 16.13
CA ASN A 30 14.59 5.88 15.16
C ASN A 30 13.08 6.05 15.12
N LYS A 31 12.56 7.19 15.61
CA LYS A 31 11.15 7.61 15.50
C LYS A 31 10.76 7.96 14.06
N VAL A 32 11.23 7.19 13.08
CA VAL A 32 10.75 7.31 11.71
C VAL A 32 9.59 6.35 11.61
N SER A 33 8.38 6.89 11.76
CA SER A 33 7.15 6.23 11.37
C SER A 33 7.23 5.97 9.86
N THR A 34 7.85 4.86 9.46
CA THR A 34 7.97 4.45 8.05
C THR A 34 6.64 3.92 7.50
N CYS A 35 5.62 3.80 8.34
CA CYS A 35 4.27 3.51 7.91
C CYS A 35 3.65 4.82 7.45
N ARG A 36 3.53 5.00 6.13
CA ARG A 36 2.64 6.01 5.56
C ARG A 36 1.25 5.76 6.16
N GLN A 37 0.82 6.63 7.06
CA GLN A 37 -0.51 6.53 7.67
C GLN A 37 -1.57 6.79 6.60
N MET A 38 -2.67 6.06 6.71
CA MET A 38 -3.83 6.14 5.84
C MET A 38 -4.90 6.96 6.57
N LYS A 39 -5.25 8.11 6.00
CA LYS A 39 -6.26 9.02 6.58
C LYS A 39 -7.66 8.51 6.30
N CYS A 40 -8.53 8.55 7.31
CA CYS A 40 -9.96 8.45 7.09
C CYS A 40 -10.45 9.65 6.27
N ASN A 41 -11.39 9.43 5.35
CA ASN A 41 -12.04 10.49 4.58
C ASN A 41 -13.30 11.06 5.26
N VAL A 42 -13.77 10.43 6.33
CA VAL A 42 -14.93 10.86 7.13
C VAL A 42 -14.50 11.62 8.38
N CYS A 43 -13.36 11.25 8.99
CA CYS A 43 -12.85 11.86 10.21
C CYS A 43 -11.33 12.06 10.15
N SER A 44 -10.74 12.61 11.23
CA SER A 44 -9.32 12.93 11.29
C SER A 44 -8.41 11.78 11.76
N GLU A 45 -8.96 10.57 11.94
CA GLU A 45 -8.17 9.40 12.36
C GLU A 45 -7.15 8.96 11.30
N GLU A 46 -5.97 8.56 11.78
CA GLU A 46 -4.84 8.12 10.97
C GLU A 46 -4.46 6.67 11.29
N LEU A 47 -4.60 5.79 10.30
CA LEU A 47 -4.45 4.35 10.50
C LEU A 47 -3.18 3.81 9.86
N VAL A 48 -2.58 2.78 10.47
CA VAL A 48 -1.28 2.23 10.03
C VAL A 48 -1.36 1.29 8.82
N SER A 49 -2.57 0.90 8.39
CA SER A 49 -2.78 -0.02 7.26
C SER A 49 -4.15 0.18 6.60
N MET A 50 -4.30 -0.32 5.36
CA MET A 50 -5.58 -0.30 4.65
C MET A 50 -6.65 -1.12 5.38
N LYS A 51 -6.32 -2.32 5.89
CA LYS A 51 -7.28 -3.14 6.64
C LYS A 51 -7.80 -2.39 7.87
N ALA A 52 -6.91 -1.77 8.64
CA ALA A 52 -7.30 -1.00 9.82
C ALA A 52 -8.21 0.19 9.45
N LEU A 53 -7.98 0.82 8.29
CA LEU A 53 -8.85 1.88 7.80
C LEU A 53 -10.24 1.35 7.40
N LEU A 54 -10.33 0.22 6.70
CA LEU A 54 -11.61 -0.39 6.33
C LEU A 54 -12.42 -0.78 7.56
N ASP A 55 -11.80 -1.48 8.51
CA ASP A 55 -12.45 -1.89 9.76
C ASP A 55 -12.89 -0.65 10.59
N HIS A 56 -12.09 0.41 10.60
CA HIS A 56 -12.46 1.70 11.22
C HIS A 56 -13.69 2.33 10.56
N VAL A 57 -13.74 2.33 9.24
CA VAL A 57 -14.87 2.94 8.50
C VAL A 57 -16.17 2.17 8.75
N GLU A 58 -16.12 0.84 8.75
CA GLU A 58 -17.28 0.00 9.06
C GLU A 58 -17.77 0.19 10.50
N SER A 59 -16.86 0.20 11.49
CA SER A 59 -17.24 0.23 12.91
C SER A 59 -17.54 1.63 13.46
N ALA A 60 -16.76 2.65 13.06
CA ALA A 60 -16.86 4.00 13.62
C ALA A 60 -17.86 4.88 12.87
N HIS A 61 -18.06 4.65 11.57
CA HIS A 61 -18.95 5.45 10.72
C HIS A 61 -20.17 4.67 10.25
N ASN A 62 -20.29 3.39 10.61
CA ASN A 62 -21.38 2.50 10.20
C ASN A 62 -21.58 2.48 8.67
N ILE A 63 -20.47 2.55 7.94
CA ILE A 63 -20.44 2.49 6.47
C ILE A 63 -20.10 1.06 6.08
N ALA A 64 -21.07 0.33 5.52
CA ALA A 64 -20.83 -1.00 4.98
C ALA A 64 -19.95 -0.91 3.73
N ILE A 65 -18.89 -1.73 3.68
CA ILE A 65 -17.99 -1.78 2.54
C ILE A 65 -18.25 -3.06 1.75
N GLU A 66 -18.95 -2.90 0.64
CA GLU A 66 -19.17 -3.95 -0.36
C GLU A 66 -17.90 -4.12 -1.20
N LYS A 67 -17.53 -5.36 -1.50
CA LYS A 67 -16.24 -5.67 -2.12
C LYS A 67 -16.43 -6.72 -3.22
N GLU A 68 -16.52 -6.25 -4.45
CA GLU A 68 -16.77 -7.09 -5.61
C GLU A 68 -15.50 -7.78 -6.15
N THR A 69 -15.63 -8.96 -6.76
CA THR A 69 -14.56 -9.58 -7.56
C THR A 69 -15.02 -9.82 -8.99
N LYS A 70 -14.37 -9.15 -9.96
CA LYS A 70 -14.67 -9.29 -11.38
C LYS A 70 -13.54 -10.03 -12.10
N LYS A 71 -13.87 -11.13 -12.78
CA LYS A 71 -12.96 -11.81 -13.70
C LYS A 71 -13.02 -11.15 -15.07
N LEU A 72 -11.86 -10.91 -15.64
CA LEU A 72 -11.70 -10.27 -16.94
C LEU A 72 -10.75 -11.14 -17.74
N ASP A 73 -11.26 -11.71 -18.83
CA ASP A 73 -10.54 -12.73 -19.60
C ASP A 73 -9.51 -12.11 -20.56
N THR A 74 -9.59 -10.80 -20.79
CA THR A 74 -8.66 -10.05 -21.64
C THR A 74 -8.26 -8.72 -21.01
N TYR A 75 -7.12 -8.19 -21.44
CA TYR A 75 -6.65 -6.88 -21.00
C TYR A 75 -7.53 -5.74 -21.55
N GLU A 76 -8.07 -5.93 -22.75
CA GLU A 76 -9.02 -5.02 -23.38
C GLU A 76 -10.31 -4.93 -22.56
N ALA A 77 -10.84 -6.06 -22.09
CA ALA A 77 -11.99 -6.08 -21.19
C ALA A 77 -11.68 -5.35 -19.87
N PHE A 78 -10.47 -5.52 -19.32
CA PHE A 78 -10.01 -4.74 -18.17
C PHE A 78 -9.97 -3.24 -18.45
N LYS A 79 -9.44 -2.82 -19.60
CA LYS A 79 -9.33 -1.41 -19.95
C LYS A 79 -10.70 -0.75 -20.08
N ILE A 80 -11.65 -1.41 -20.75
CA ILE A 80 -13.03 -0.92 -20.90
C ILE A 80 -13.69 -0.80 -19.53
N TRP A 81 -13.62 -1.86 -18.71
CA TRP A 81 -14.16 -1.83 -17.34
C TRP A 81 -13.55 -0.71 -16.50
N LYS A 82 -12.22 -0.53 -16.56
CA LYS A 82 -11.52 0.53 -15.84
C LYS A 82 -12.04 1.92 -16.25
N GLU A 83 -12.09 2.20 -17.55
CA GLU A 83 -12.56 3.48 -18.07
C GLU A 83 -14.02 3.75 -17.68
N ASP A 84 -14.85 2.72 -17.65
CA ASP A 84 -16.24 2.81 -17.23
C ASP A 84 -16.37 3.15 -15.73
N VAL A 85 -15.65 2.42 -14.87
CA VAL A 85 -15.64 2.67 -13.41
C VAL A 85 -15.11 4.06 -13.07
N GLU A 86 -14.02 4.49 -13.71
CA GLU A 86 -13.43 5.82 -13.47
C GLU A 86 -14.31 6.97 -14.01
N LYS A 87 -15.26 6.70 -14.92
CA LYS A 87 -16.28 7.67 -15.36
C LYS A 87 -17.47 7.72 -14.42
N GLN A 88 -17.91 6.57 -13.92
CA GLN A 88 -19.09 6.46 -13.07
C GLN A 88 -18.81 6.83 -11.62
N THR A 89 -17.56 6.70 -11.18
CA THR A 89 -17.15 6.89 -9.79
C THR A 89 -16.00 7.88 -9.69
N THR A 90 -15.79 8.44 -8.52
CA THR A 90 -14.58 9.24 -8.23
C THR A 90 -13.36 8.37 -7.92
N ALA A 91 -13.48 7.04 -8.02
CA ALA A 91 -12.41 6.11 -7.74
C ALA A 91 -11.45 6.01 -8.93
N LEU A 92 -10.16 5.88 -8.64
CA LEU A 92 -9.12 5.68 -9.64
C LEU A 92 -8.40 4.35 -9.38
N TYR A 93 -8.05 3.65 -10.45
CA TYR A 93 -7.31 2.41 -10.33
C TYR A 93 -5.86 2.67 -9.86
N VAL A 94 -5.48 2.06 -8.72
CA VAL A 94 -4.12 2.16 -8.16
C VAL A 94 -3.40 0.82 -8.26
N LYS A 95 -2.20 0.83 -8.86
CA LYS A 95 -1.32 -0.33 -8.90
C LYS A 95 -0.55 -0.45 -7.57
N ASN A 96 -0.97 -1.35 -6.70
CA ASN A 96 -0.39 -1.52 -5.35
C ASN A 96 0.94 -2.31 -5.29
N THR A 97 1.42 -2.88 -6.40
CA THR A 97 2.72 -3.56 -6.47
C THR A 97 3.51 -3.16 -7.72
N GLY A 98 4.73 -2.66 -7.50
CA GLY A 98 5.73 -2.45 -8.54
C GLY A 98 6.83 -3.52 -8.42
N SER A 99 6.69 -4.62 -9.15
CA SER A 99 7.81 -5.56 -9.31
C SER A 99 8.65 -5.12 -10.50
N LYS A 100 9.94 -4.81 -10.28
CA LYS A 100 10.93 -4.82 -11.35
C LYS A 100 10.96 -6.23 -11.93
N PHE A 101 10.37 -6.50 -13.09
CA PHE A 101 10.65 -7.74 -13.81
C PHE A 101 10.53 -7.56 -15.32
N ASN A 102 11.63 -7.96 -15.96
CA ASN A 102 11.89 -8.06 -17.39
C ASN A 102 10.92 -9.07 -18.03
N ASP A 103 10.64 -8.87 -19.31
CA ASP A 103 9.89 -9.67 -20.28
C ASP A 103 9.29 -11.06 -19.94
N MET A 104 8.13 -11.27 -20.58
CA MET A 104 7.58 -12.53 -21.07
C MET A 104 6.74 -13.40 -20.11
N LYS A 105 5.43 -13.47 -20.46
CA LYS A 105 4.50 -14.60 -20.30
C LYS A 105 4.44 -15.25 -18.92
N LYS A 106 3.38 -14.91 -18.16
CA LYS A 106 2.50 -15.89 -17.50
C LYS A 106 1.34 -15.18 -16.81
N ASN A 107 0.15 -15.69 -17.08
CA ASN A 107 -1.05 -15.70 -16.24
C ASN A 107 -0.90 -14.98 -14.91
N ASN A 108 -1.23 -13.69 -14.90
CA ASN A 108 -1.35 -12.93 -13.67
C ASN A 108 -2.81 -13.03 -13.22
N VAL A 109 -3.05 -14.00 -12.32
CA VAL A 109 -4.16 -13.92 -11.38
C VAL A 109 -3.93 -12.64 -10.58
N LEU A 110 -4.69 -11.60 -10.89
CA LEU A 110 -4.66 -10.36 -10.13
C LEU A 110 -5.45 -10.59 -8.84
N LEU A 111 -4.72 -10.86 -7.77
CA LEU A 111 -5.22 -10.66 -6.41
C LEU A 111 -5.32 -9.14 -6.17
N LEU A 112 -6.43 -8.54 -6.60
CA LEU A 112 -6.97 -7.41 -5.84
C LEU A 112 -7.39 -8.00 -4.51
N SER A 113 -6.83 -7.52 -3.40
CA SER A 113 -7.06 -8.05 -2.05
C SER A 113 -8.56 -8.33 -1.88
N SER A 114 -8.85 -9.62 -1.95
CA SER A 114 -10.10 -10.19 -2.40
C SER A 114 -10.90 -10.58 -1.19
N GLN A 115 -11.92 -9.81 -0.91
CA GLN A 115 -12.82 -9.98 0.23
C GLN A 115 -13.77 -8.82 0.03
N TRP A 116 -15.04 -8.94 -0.42
CA TRP A 116 -16.28 -9.59 0.04
C TRP A 116 -17.51 -9.02 -0.73
N PHE A 117 -18.17 -9.85 -1.53
CA PHE A 117 -19.47 -9.52 -2.11
C PHE A 117 -20.51 -9.12 -1.03
N LEU A 118 -21.32 -8.10 -1.29
CA LEU A 118 -22.73 -8.20 -1.71
C LEU A 118 -23.16 -6.85 -2.28
#